data_AF-A0A956CTA1-F1
#
_entry.id   AF-A0A956CTA1-F1
#
_cell.length_a   1.000
_cell.length_b   1.000
_cell.length_c   1.000
_cell.angle_alpha   90.00
_cell.angle_beta   90.00
_cell.angle_gamma   90.00
#
_symmetry.space_group_name_H-M   'P 1'
#
loop_
_entity.id
_entity.type
_entity.pdbx_description
1 polymer ?
#
loop_
_entity_poly.entity_id
_entity_poly.type
_entity_poly.pdbx_seq_one_letter_code
_entity_poly.pdbx_strand_id
1 'polypeptide(L)'
;MLIVEDEAVLRSSLARGIARLAGVEVVDAGSVDEALIRIDERAPDLIISDIDMPERTGIELLGEIAKRELRIPVIFVTAYLKAYGAQIPRHAHLEVVEKPVALEEIRRLVLAKLPKREAVTDTNPFTAVDFLQLAGMGRRSVRIEATFADGTTGAIVVRDGQVWDARAGNVVGMEAFARIAWTKGSRVRCVSLTDRLGERTLDDTVEGLLMRSAQILDEDARDRGEEPGFFEHALRYSSAPPPEGTMEDDALRLEEPTMTLEEAFDRHLDAGVAALLLKDYAGAWTEFEAAEAACPGNASVAANLARLRELGYGPEGGDR
;
A
#
# COMPACT_ATOMS: atom_id res chain seq x y z
N MET A 1 -3.95 -5.71 -6.52
CA MET A 1 -5.36 -5.55 -6.08
C MET A 1 -6.26 -6.19 -7.12
N LEU A 2 -7.43 -6.70 -6.74
CA LEU A 2 -8.41 -7.26 -7.65
C LEU A 2 -9.72 -6.45 -7.61
N ILE A 3 -10.30 -6.14 -8.77
CA ILE A 3 -11.63 -5.52 -8.91
C ILE A 3 -12.58 -6.57 -9.50
N VAL A 4 -13.76 -6.72 -8.92
CA VAL A 4 -14.81 -7.65 -9.37
C VAL A 4 -16.10 -6.88 -9.60
N GLU A 5 -16.50 -6.74 -10.85
CA GLU A 5 -17.64 -5.90 -11.26
C GLU A 5 -18.15 -6.44 -12.60
N ASP A 6 -19.42 -6.78 -12.72
CA ASP A 6 -19.96 -7.40 -13.93
C ASP A 6 -20.15 -6.39 -15.07
N GLU A 7 -20.47 -5.14 -14.74
CA GLU A 7 -20.66 -4.07 -15.73
C GLU A 7 -19.30 -3.61 -16.30
N ALA A 8 -18.99 -4.01 -17.54
CA ALA A 8 -17.67 -3.77 -18.17
C ALA A 8 -17.25 -2.28 -18.21
N VAL A 9 -18.21 -1.37 -18.40
CA VAL A 9 -17.95 0.08 -18.41
C VAL A 9 -17.53 0.56 -17.02
N LEU A 10 -18.25 0.12 -15.99
CA LEU A 10 -17.97 0.48 -14.59
C LEU A 10 -16.65 -0.13 -14.13
N ARG A 11 -16.43 -1.41 -14.42
CA ARG A 11 -15.17 -2.13 -14.15
C ARG A 11 -13.96 -1.41 -14.75
N SER A 12 -14.04 -1.06 -16.03
CA SER A 12 -12.95 -0.37 -16.75
C SER A 12 -12.67 1.03 -16.20
N SER A 13 -13.72 1.75 -15.81
CA SER A 13 -13.61 3.11 -15.27
C SER A 13 -12.99 3.09 -13.88
N LEU A 14 -13.44 2.15 -13.03
CA LEU A 14 -12.89 1.95 -11.70
C LEU A 14 -11.43 1.48 -11.75
N ALA A 15 -11.11 0.53 -12.61
CA ALA A 15 -9.75 0.04 -12.79
C ALA A 15 -8.79 1.16 -13.20
N ARG A 16 -9.17 1.98 -14.21
CA ARG A 16 -8.38 3.14 -14.63
C ARG A 16 -8.25 4.18 -13.52
N GLY A 17 -9.33 4.46 -12.80
CA GLY A 17 -9.34 5.42 -11.71
C GLY A 17 -8.40 5.03 -10.55
N ILE A 18 -8.36 3.75 -10.20
CA ILE A 18 -7.51 3.23 -9.12
C ILE A 18 -6.07 3.00 -9.57
N ALA A 19 -5.81 2.61 -10.82
CA ALA A 19 -4.46 2.39 -11.35
C ALA A 19 -3.57 3.66 -11.31
N ARG A 20 -4.17 4.85 -11.14
CA ARG A 20 -3.43 6.10 -10.92
C ARG A 20 -2.80 6.21 -9.53
N LEU A 21 -3.18 5.36 -8.57
CA LEU A 21 -2.52 5.31 -7.26
C LEU A 21 -1.12 4.72 -7.39
N ALA A 22 -0.13 5.43 -6.86
CA ALA A 22 1.26 4.97 -6.89
C ALA A 22 1.42 3.61 -6.19
N GLY A 23 2.12 2.68 -6.85
CA GLY A 23 2.40 1.35 -6.29
C GLY A 23 1.21 0.39 -6.28
N VAL A 24 0.09 0.71 -6.94
CA VAL A 24 -1.08 -0.15 -7.04
C VAL A 24 -1.14 -0.81 -8.42
N GLU A 25 -0.97 -2.13 -8.44
CA GLU A 25 -1.26 -2.96 -9.61
C GLU A 25 -2.73 -3.42 -9.54
N VAL A 26 -3.49 -3.18 -10.61
CA VAL A 26 -4.91 -3.53 -10.70
C VAL A 26 -5.10 -4.68 -11.68
N VAL A 27 -5.74 -5.73 -11.20
CA VAL A 27 -6.30 -6.81 -12.02
C VAL A 27 -7.82 -6.72 -11.90
N ASP A 28 -8.55 -6.94 -12.99
CA ASP A 28 -10.01 -6.91 -12.99
C ASP A 28 -10.64 -8.24 -13.42
N ALA A 29 -11.83 -8.52 -12.91
CA ALA A 29 -12.64 -9.69 -13.20
C ALA A 29 -14.11 -9.30 -13.38
N GLY A 30 -14.78 -9.90 -14.37
CA GLY A 30 -16.20 -9.67 -14.66
C GLY A 30 -17.16 -10.56 -13.89
N SER A 31 -16.67 -11.55 -13.15
CA SER A 31 -17.50 -12.47 -12.36
C SER A 31 -16.75 -13.01 -11.14
N VAL A 32 -17.50 -13.61 -10.21
CA VAL A 32 -16.93 -14.30 -9.05
C VAL A 32 -16.01 -15.45 -9.45
N ASP A 33 -16.37 -16.20 -10.50
CA ASP A 33 -15.56 -17.34 -10.97
C ASP A 33 -14.23 -16.88 -11.56
N GLU A 34 -14.25 -15.83 -12.37
CA GLU A 34 -13.01 -15.21 -12.88
C GLU A 34 -12.17 -14.66 -11.72
N ALA A 35 -12.80 -14.04 -10.73
CA ALA A 35 -12.10 -13.53 -9.54
C ALA A 35 -11.40 -14.65 -8.76
N LEU A 36 -12.04 -15.82 -8.59
CA LEU A 36 -11.46 -16.96 -7.89
C LEU A 36 -10.27 -17.56 -8.63
N ILE A 37 -10.33 -17.64 -9.97
CA ILE A 37 -9.20 -18.06 -10.80
C ILE A 37 -8.01 -17.11 -10.58
N ARG A 38 -8.24 -15.80 -10.61
CA ARG A 38 -7.18 -14.80 -10.40
C ARG A 38 -6.60 -14.84 -8.99
N ILE A 39 -7.44 -15.08 -7.98
CA ILE A 39 -7.00 -15.26 -6.59
C ILE A 39 -6.06 -16.48 -6.48
N ASP A 40 -6.36 -17.58 -7.19
CA ASP A 40 -5.54 -18.79 -7.20
C ASP A 40 -4.21 -18.60 -7.94
N GLU A 41 -4.19 -17.80 -9.00
CA GLU A 41 -2.95 -17.44 -9.71
C GLU A 41 -2.04 -16.55 -8.87
N ARG A 42 -2.61 -15.51 -8.24
CA ARG A 42 -1.88 -14.57 -7.39
C ARG A 42 -2.83 -13.91 -6.40
N ALA A 43 -2.68 -14.27 -5.12
CA ALA A 43 -3.50 -13.71 -4.05
C ALA A 43 -3.37 -12.16 -4.01
N PRO A 44 -4.47 -11.41 -4.17
CA PRO A 44 -4.43 -9.95 -4.17
C PRO A 44 -4.29 -9.40 -2.74
N ASP A 45 -3.64 -8.23 -2.63
CA ASP A 45 -3.49 -7.51 -1.34
C ASP A 45 -4.81 -6.88 -0.84
N LEU A 46 -5.79 -6.69 -1.74
CA LEU A 46 -7.09 -6.06 -1.49
C LEU A 46 -8.05 -6.47 -2.63
N ILE A 47 -9.32 -6.65 -2.33
CA ILE A 47 -10.40 -6.88 -3.31
C ILE A 47 -11.42 -5.75 -3.21
N ILE A 48 -11.84 -5.20 -4.36
CA ILE A 48 -13.04 -4.39 -4.50
C ILE A 48 -14.06 -5.23 -5.27
N SER A 49 -15.29 -5.36 -4.77
CA SER A 49 -16.30 -6.20 -5.41
C SER A 49 -17.69 -5.52 -5.38
N ASP A 50 -18.50 -5.67 -6.43
CA ASP A 50 -19.95 -5.55 -6.25
C ASP A 50 -20.47 -6.77 -5.48
N ILE A 51 -21.62 -6.63 -4.85
CA ILE A 51 -22.36 -7.73 -4.21
C ILE A 51 -23.34 -8.35 -5.20
N ASP A 52 -24.07 -7.54 -5.96
CA ASP A 52 -25.15 -8.00 -6.83
C ASP A 52 -24.56 -8.23 -8.23
N MET A 53 -24.13 -9.46 -8.49
CA MET A 53 -23.59 -9.88 -9.79
C MET A 53 -24.35 -11.10 -10.30
N PRO A 54 -24.42 -11.30 -11.62
CA PRO A 54 -25.02 -12.49 -12.21
C PRO A 54 -24.35 -13.79 -11.72
N GLU A 55 -25.14 -14.86 -11.64
CA GLU A 55 -24.74 -16.22 -11.26
C GLU A 55 -24.32 -16.40 -9.80
N ARG A 56 -23.38 -15.58 -9.33
CA ARG A 56 -22.81 -15.65 -7.98
C ARG A 56 -22.62 -14.24 -7.41
N THR A 57 -22.96 -14.09 -6.15
CA THR A 57 -22.88 -12.82 -5.41
C THR A 57 -21.48 -12.56 -4.84
N GLY A 58 -21.16 -11.29 -4.60
CA GLY A 58 -19.92 -10.92 -3.89
C GLY A 58 -19.82 -11.48 -2.47
N ILE A 59 -20.96 -11.79 -1.83
CA ILE A 59 -20.99 -12.46 -0.52
C ILE A 59 -20.51 -13.91 -0.63
N GLU A 60 -20.85 -14.60 -1.72
CA GLU A 60 -20.34 -15.94 -1.98
C GLU A 60 -18.83 -15.92 -2.27
N LEU A 61 -18.32 -14.90 -2.95
CA LEU A 61 -16.88 -14.67 -3.10
C LEU A 61 -16.19 -14.56 -1.73
N LEU A 62 -16.74 -13.76 -0.80
CA LEU A 62 -16.23 -13.64 0.57
C LEU A 62 -16.24 -15.00 1.30
N GLY A 63 -17.28 -15.80 1.11
CA GLY A 63 -17.38 -17.15 1.65
C GLY A 63 -16.27 -18.08 1.13
N GLU A 64 -15.97 -18.03 -0.17
CA GLU A 64 -14.87 -18.82 -0.76
C GLU A 64 -13.49 -18.37 -0.28
N ILE A 65 -13.26 -17.07 -0.15
CA ILE A 65 -12.03 -16.50 0.43
C ILE A 65 -11.83 -17.03 1.86
N ALA A 66 -12.90 -17.03 2.67
CA ALA A 66 -12.87 -17.53 4.04
C ALA A 66 -12.61 -19.05 4.10
N LYS A 67 -13.23 -19.85 3.22
CA LYS A 67 -12.98 -21.31 3.11
C LYS A 67 -11.53 -21.63 2.75
N ARG A 68 -10.88 -20.77 1.97
CA ARG A 68 -9.45 -20.86 1.60
C ARG A 68 -8.50 -20.34 2.68
N GLU A 69 -9.03 -19.92 3.84
CA GLU A 69 -8.28 -19.31 4.95
C GLU A 69 -7.49 -18.05 4.55
N LEU A 70 -7.89 -17.38 3.48
CA LEU A 70 -7.25 -16.16 2.99
C LEU A 70 -7.73 -14.95 3.80
N ARG A 71 -6.79 -14.12 4.25
CA ARG A 71 -7.07 -12.87 5.00
C ARG A 71 -6.95 -11.65 4.10
N ILE A 72 -7.68 -11.66 2.99
CA ILE A 72 -7.68 -10.57 2.03
C ILE A 72 -8.73 -9.54 2.48
N PRO A 73 -8.38 -8.24 2.65
CA PRO A 73 -9.38 -7.22 2.89
C PRO A 73 -10.29 -7.05 1.67
N VAL A 74 -11.58 -6.82 1.93
CA VAL A 74 -12.61 -6.68 0.89
C VAL A 74 -13.35 -5.36 1.09
N ILE A 75 -13.55 -4.62 0.00
CA ILE A 75 -14.41 -3.43 -0.05
C ILE A 75 -15.57 -3.78 -0.97
N PHE A 76 -16.78 -3.88 -0.42
CA PHE A 76 -17.98 -4.00 -1.23
C PHE A 76 -18.45 -2.62 -1.69
N VAL A 77 -18.74 -2.48 -2.98
CA VAL A 77 -19.31 -1.27 -3.58
C VAL A 77 -20.60 -1.67 -4.28
N THR A 78 -21.75 -1.40 -3.67
CA THR A 78 -23.04 -1.93 -4.18
C THR A 78 -24.18 -0.93 -4.08
N ALA A 79 -25.15 -1.02 -5.00
CA ALA A 79 -26.42 -0.29 -4.90
C ALA A 79 -27.46 -1.01 -4.01
N TYR A 80 -27.21 -2.26 -3.63
CA TYR A 80 -28.21 -3.13 -2.99
C TYR A 80 -27.93 -3.39 -1.50
N LEU A 81 -27.36 -2.40 -0.80
CA LEU A 81 -26.99 -2.54 0.62
C LEU A 81 -28.20 -2.90 1.50
N LYS A 82 -29.38 -2.38 1.19
CA LYS A 82 -30.62 -2.68 1.94
C LYS A 82 -31.07 -4.13 1.80
N ALA A 83 -30.81 -4.76 0.65
CA ALA A 83 -31.21 -6.14 0.38
C ALA A 83 -30.26 -7.15 1.05
N TYR A 84 -28.96 -6.86 1.02
CA TYR A 84 -27.93 -7.79 1.45
C TYR A 84 -27.29 -7.46 2.80
N GLY A 85 -27.54 -6.28 3.37
CA GLY A 85 -26.82 -5.78 4.55
C GLY A 85 -26.87 -6.69 5.78
N ALA A 86 -27.95 -7.45 5.98
CA ALA A 86 -28.05 -8.42 7.08
C ALA A 86 -27.16 -9.66 6.89
N GLN A 87 -26.79 -9.98 5.65
CA GLN A 87 -25.96 -11.14 5.30
C GLN A 87 -24.47 -10.82 5.33
N ILE A 88 -24.11 -9.53 5.36
CA ILE A 88 -22.72 -9.08 5.36
C ILE A 88 -22.18 -9.13 6.79
N PRO A 89 -21.14 -9.94 7.08
CA PRO A 89 -20.57 -10.04 8.41
C PRO A 89 -19.84 -8.75 8.79
N ARG A 90 -19.99 -8.27 10.02
CA ARG A 90 -19.16 -7.16 10.51
C ARG A 90 -17.77 -7.67 10.83
N HIS A 91 -16.78 -7.24 10.05
CA HIS A 91 -15.40 -7.67 10.20
C HIS A 91 -14.43 -6.50 9.94
N ALA A 92 -13.28 -6.46 10.64
CA ALA A 92 -12.33 -5.35 10.51
C ALA A 92 -11.74 -5.21 9.09
N HIS A 93 -11.63 -6.33 8.37
CA HIS A 93 -11.11 -6.39 7.01
C HIS A 93 -12.20 -6.26 5.93
N LEU A 94 -13.44 -5.97 6.32
CA LEU A 94 -14.54 -5.76 5.40
C LEU A 94 -15.04 -4.33 5.51
N GLU A 95 -15.14 -3.64 4.38
CA GLU A 95 -15.80 -2.35 4.26
C GLU A 95 -16.95 -2.46 3.27
N VAL A 96 -18.02 -1.70 3.49
CA VAL A 96 -19.17 -1.69 2.58
C VAL A 96 -19.52 -0.25 2.27
N VAL A 97 -19.65 0.04 0.98
CA VAL A 97 -19.95 1.36 0.45
C VAL A 97 -21.18 1.27 -0.43
N GLU A 98 -22.15 2.15 -0.18
CA GLU A 98 -23.36 2.23 -0.98
C GLU A 98 -23.11 3.11 -2.22
N LYS A 99 -23.48 2.62 -3.41
CA LYS A 99 -23.49 3.41 -4.64
C LYS A 99 -24.65 4.45 -4.54
N PRO A 100 -24.48 5.70 -5.01
CA PRO A 100 -23.33 6.23 -5.74
C PRO A 100 -22.17 6.65 -4.82
N VAL A 101 -20.93 6.34 -5.22
CA VAL A 101 -19.71 6.69 -4.49
C VAL A 101 -18.71 7.37 -5.42
N ALA A 102 -18.08 8.46 -4.94
CA ALA A 102 -17.02 9.15 -5.67
C ALA A 102 -15.72 8.34 -5.70
N LEU A 103 -14.95 8.46 -6.79
CA LEU A 103 -13.69 7.73 -6.94
C LEU A 103 -12.68 8.06 -5.82
N GLU A 104 -12.63 9.31 -5.37
CA GLU A 104 -11.78 9.79 -4.29
C GLU A 104 -12.06 9.06 -2.98
N GLU A 105 -13.32 8.75 -2.71
CA GLU A 105 -13.71 8.00 -1.53
C GLU A 105 -13.27 6.54 -1.64
N ILE A 106 -13.42 5.92 -2.80
CA ILE A 106 -12.89 4.57 -3.05
C ILE A 106 -11.36 4.57 -2.90
N ARG A 107 -10.66 5.55 -3.48
CA ARG A 107 -9.20 5.71 -3.35
C ARG A 107 -8.77 5.83 -1.89
N ARG A 108 -9.49 6.63 -1.10
CA ARG A 108 -9.24 6.79 0.35
C ARG A 108 -9.39 5.46 1.09
N LEU A 109 -10.45 4.71 0.81
CA LEU A 109 -10.70 3.39 1.41
C LEU A 109 -9.64 2.38 0.97
N VAL A 110 -9.25 2.38 -0.30
CA VAL A 110 -8.18 1.56 -0.84
C VAL A 110 -6.87 1.85 -0.11
N LEU A 111 -6.47 3.11 0.05
CA LEU A 111 -5.25 3.48 0.78
C LEU A 111 -5.33 3.13 2.28
N ALA A 112 -6.52 3.18 2.88
CA ALA A 112 -6.71 2.82 4.28
C ALA A 112 -6.71 1.31 4.53
N LYS A 113 -7.20 0.50 3.57
CA LYS A 113 -7.38 -0.96 3.69
C LYS A 113 -6.31 -1.77 2.99
N LEU A 114 -5.63 -1.21 2.00
CA LEU A 114 -4.41 -1.81 1.48
C LEU A 114 -3.53 -2.07 2.70
N PRO A 115 -3.06 -3.31 2.89
CA PRO A 115 -2.04 -3.54 3.88
C PRO A 115 -0.96 -2.52 3.56
N LYS A 116 -0.57 -1.72 4.55
CA LYS A 116 0.64 -0.93 4.44
C LYS A 116 1.72 -1.99 4.18
N ARG A 117 2.03 -2.23 2.90
CA ARG A 117 3.38 -2.54 2.51
C ARG A 117 4.12 -1.41 3.18
N GLU A 118 4.79 -1.70 4.30
CA GLU A 118 5.92 -0.89 4.70
C GLU A 118 6.68 -0.71 3.40
N ALA A 119 6.60 0.51 2.86
CA ALA A 119 7.10 0.80 1.55
C ALA A 119 8.51 0.26 1.56
N VAL A 120 8.82 -0.58 0.57
CA VAL A 120 10.20 -0.95 0.27
C VAL A 120 10.84 0.30 -0.32
N THR A 121 10.96 1.34 0.50
CA THR A 121 11.96 2.39 0.41
C THR A 121 13.13 1.84 1.20
N ASP A 122 14.27 1.77 0.53
CA ASP A 122 15.55 1.21 0.95
C ASP A 122 16.23 1.98 2.10
N THR A 123 15.43 2.57 2.98
CA THR A 123 15.84 3.37 4.13
C THR A 123 14.75 3.29 5.20
N ASN A 124 14.62 2.11 5.83
CA ASN A 124 14.22 2.15 7.24
C ASN A 124 15.35 2.91 7.95
N PRO A 125 15.13 4.12 8.50
CA PRO A 125 16.21 4.86 9.17
C PRO A 125 16.72 4.12 10.42
N PHE A 126 15.97 3.10 10.86
CA PHE A 126 16.31 2.25 11.97
C PHE A 126 16.86 0.90 11.48
N THR A 127 18.05 0.59 11.96
CA THR A 127 18.72 -0.70 11.84
C THR A 127 18.10 -1.71 12.80
N ALA A 128 18.49 -2.99 12.67
CA ALA A 128 18.14 -4.00 13.66
C ALA A 128 18.62 -3.62 15.07
N VAL A 129 19.78 -2.96 15.20
CA VAL A 129 20.32 -2.49 16.48
C VAL A 129 19.38 -1.49 17.14
N ASP A 130 18.83 -0.53 16.38
CA ASP A 130 17.94 0.48 16.93
C ASP A 130 16.66 -0.15 17.52
N PHE A 131 16.05 -1.09 16.80
CA PHE A 131 14.87 -1.82 17.30
C PHE A 131 15.18 -2.69 18.52
N LEU A 132 16.35 -3.35 18.52
CA LEU A 132 16.81 -4.13 19.65
C LEU A 132 16.95 -3.23 20.89
N GLN A 133 17.63 -2.10 20.77
CA GLN A 133 17.84 -1.16 21.87
C GLN A 133 16.52 -0.63 22.44
N LEU A 134 15.59 -0.21 21.57
CA LEU A 134 14.26 0.22 21.99
C LEU A 134 13.49 -0.90 22.72
N ALA A 135 13.61 -2.14 22.26
CA ALA A 135 12.98 -3.29 22.89
C ALA A 135 13.59 -3.60 24.26
N GLY A 136 14.91 -3.52 24.40
CA GLY A 136 15.62 -3.69 25.67
C GLY A 136 15.22 -2.63 26.70
N MET A 137 15.38 -1.35 26.34
CA MET A 137 15.07 -0.21 27.22
C MET A 137 13.60 -0.18 27.64
N GLY A 138 12.69 -0.48 26.71
CA GLY A 138 11.25 -0.48 26.96
C GLY A 138 10.71 -1.78 27.55
N ARG A 139 11.57 -2.78 27.81
CA ARG A 139 11.18 -4.15 28.19
C ARG A 139 10.06 -4.71 27.32
N ARG A 140 10.13 -4.45 26.01
CA ARG A 140 9.10 -4.84 25.06
C ARG A 140 9.33 -6.28 24.59
N SER A 141 8.23 -6.94 24.25
CA SER A 141 8.25 -8.24 23.61
C SER A 141 7.94 -8.07 22.13
N VAL A 142 8.94 -8.29 21.28
CA VAL A 142 8.89 -8.03 19.84
C VAL A 142 9.60 -9.13 19.07
N ARG A 143 9.29 -9.25 17.79
CA ARG A 143 10.04 -10.03 16.82
C ARG A 143 10.62 -9.08 15.79
N ILE A 144 11.93 -9.12 15.62
CA ILE A 144 12.68 -8.31 14.67
C ILE A 144 13.06 -9.22 13.52
N GLU A 145 12.48 -8.99 12.35
CA GLU A 145 12.67 -9.80 11.16
C GLU A 145 13.60 -9.05 10.19
N ALA A 146 14.56 -9.76 9.62
CA ALA A 146 15.49 -9.22 8.65
C ALA A 146 15.42 -10.00 7.34
N THR A 147 15.49 -9.28 6.21
CA THR A 147 15.74 -9.87 4.90
C THR A 147 17.05 -9.33 4.35
N PHE A 148 17.95 -10.22 4.00
CA PHE A 148 19.27 -9.90 3.46
C PHE A 148 19.21 -9.72 1.94
N ALA A 149 20.24 -9.12 1.35
CA ALA A 149 20.32 -8.85 -0.09
C ALA A 149 20.32 -10.13 -0.95
N ASP A 150 20.81 -11.24 -0.40
CA ASP A 150 20.81 -12.57 -1.04
C ASP A 150 19.41 -13.26 -0.99
N GLY A 151 18.40 -12.59 -0.45
CA GLY A 151 17.05 -13.13 -0.25
C GLY A 151 16.90 -14.01 0.99
N THR A 152 17.99 -14.29 1.71
CA THR A 152 17.92 -15.02 2.99
C THR A 152 17.10 -14.20 3.99
N THR A 153 16.34 -14.88 4.85
CA THR A 153 15.58 -14.24 5.93
C THR A 153 16.10 -14.67 7.29
N GLY A 154 15.94 -13.79 8.28
CA GLY A 154 16.21 -14.08 9.68
C GLY A 154 15.24 -13.39 10.62
N ALA A 155 15.25 -13.81 11.88
CA ALA A 155 14.48 -13.17 12.94
C ALA A 155 15.19 -13.27 14.30
N ILE A 156 15.06 -12.21 15.10
CA ILE A 156 15.39 -12.17 16.53
C ILE A 156 14.10 -12.04 17.31
N VAL A 157 13.92 -12.87 18.32
CA VAL A 157 12.79 -12.83 19.26
C VAL A 157 13.26 -12.19 20.55
N VAL A 158 12.60 -11.11 20.95
CA VAL A 158 12.82 -10.41 22.22
C VAL A 158 11.58 -10.58 23.08
N ARG A 159 11.76 -10.94 24.35
CA ARG A 159 10.70 -11.09 25.34
C ARG A 159 11.08 -10.33 26.60
N ASP A 160 10.22 -9.41 27.03
CA ASP A 160 10.44 -8.57 28.22
C ASP A 160 11.82 -7.89 28.23
N GLY A 161 12.27 -7.42 27.05
CA GLY A 161 13.59 -6.79 26.87
C GLY A 161 14.79 -7.74 26.82
N GLN A 162 14.58 -9.06 26.95
CA GLN A 162 15.63 -10.08 26.82
C GLN A 162 15.53 -10.81 25.49
N VAL A 163 16.66 -11.17 24.91
CA VAL A 163 16.66 -11.94 23.66
C VAL A 163 16.44 -13.41 23.98
N TRP A 164 15.48 -14.02 23.28
CA TRP A 164 15.04 -15.39 23.48
C TRP A 164 15.61 -16.34 22.42
N ASP A 165 15.55 -15.93 21.15
CA ASP A 165 16.00 -16.73 20.01
C ASP A 165 16.48 -15.82 18.88
N ALA A 166 17.42 -16.31 18.07
CA ALA A 166 17.84 -15.66 16.84
C ALA A 166 18.14 -16.72 15.78
N ARG A 167 17.61 -16.53 14.56
CA ARG A 167 17.79 -17.47 13.44
C ARG A 167 17.95 -16.71 12.14
N ALA A 168 18.90 -17.09 11.28
CA ALA A 168 19.11 -16.47 9.97
C ALA A 168 19.54 -17.54 8.96
N GLY A 169 18.68 -17.87 7.99
CA GLY A 169 18.90 -19.03 7.12
C GLY A 169 19.13 -20.30 7.94
N ASN A 170 20.34 -20.87 7.84
CA ASN A 170 20.73 -22.11 8.53
C ASN A 170 21.48 -21.90 9.86
N VAL A 171 21.75 -20.65 10.26
CA VAL A 171 22.46 -20.36 11.52
C VAL A 171 21.47 -19.97 12.62
N VAL A 172 21.81 -20.30 13.86
CA VAL A 172 20.97 -20.11 15.06
C VAL A 172 21.82 -19.55 16.20
N GLY A 173 21.21 -18.79 17.12
CA GLY A 173 21.87 -18.26 18.31
C GLY A 173 22.72 -17.02 18.00
N MET A 174 23.89 -16.93 18.61
CA MET A 174 24.71 -15.70 18.57
C MET A 174 25.14 -15.31 17.16
N GLU A 175 25.48 -16.29 16.31
CA GLU A 175 25.88 -16.03 14.92
C GLU A 175 24.73 -15.44 14.10
N ALA A 176 23.53 -15.98 14.26
CA ALA A 176 22.32 -15.42 13.64
C ALA A 176 22.00 -14.02 14.18
N PHE A 177 22.17 -13.81 15.49
CA PHE A 177 21.99 -12.51 16.12
C PHE A 177 22.95 -11.47 15.53
N ALA A 178 24.25 -11.78 15.47
CA ALA A 178 25.27 -10.90 14.93
C ALA A 178 24.99 -10.57 13.45
N ARG A 179 24.65 -11.59 12.65
CA ARG A 179 24.30 -11.41 11.25
C ARG A 179 23.13 -10.45 11.08
N ILE A 180 22.06 -10.62 11.85
CA ILE A 180 20.88 -9.73 11.76
C ILE A 180 21.19 -8.32 12.27
N ALA A 181 21.92 -8.19 13.38
CA ALA A 181 22.23 -6.89 14.00
C ALA A 181 23.11 -6.00 13.12
N TRP A 182 24.13 -6.58 12.47
CA TRP A 182 25.23 -5.80 11.89
C TRP A 182 25.30 -5.84 10.36
N THR A 183 24.51 -6.67 9.67
CA THR A 183 24.54 -6.71 8.20
C THR A 183 23.94 -5.45 7.61
N LYS A 184 24.79 -4.65 6.95
CA LYS A 184 24.41 -3.44 6.21
C LYS A 184 23.48 -3.80 5.04
N GLY A 185 22.50 -2.94 4.78
CA GLY A 185 21.52 -3.14 3.71
C GLY A 185 20.52 -4.29 3.97
N SER A 186 20.52 -4.87 5.17
CA SER A 186 19.45 -5.78 5.57
C SER A 186 18.17 -4.99 5.81
N ARG A 187 17.05 -5.48 5.27
CA ARG A 187 15.73 -4.87 5.45
C ARG A 187 15.13 -5.40 6.74
N VAL A 188 14.84 -4.51 7.70
CA VAL A 188 14.41 -4.91 9.05
C VAL A 188 12.98 -4.45 9.33
N ARG A 189 12.19 -5.34 9.93
CA ARG A 189 10.82 -5.09 10.41
C ARG A 189 10.70 -5.49 11.88
N CYS A 190 9.99 -4.68 12.67
CA CYS A 190 9.72 -4.98 14.08
C CYS A 190 8.22 -5.17 14.28
N VAL A 191 7.81 -6.35 14.77
CA VAL A 191 6.41 -6.68 15.03
C VAL A 191 6.21 -7.08 16.49
N SER A 192 4.99 -6.88 17.01
CA SER A 192 4.64 -7.32 18.37
C SER A 192 4.67 -8.84 18.46
N LEU A 193 5.27 -9.36 19.54
CA LEU A 193 5.35 -10.80 19.76
C LEU A 193 3.97 -11.34 20.16
N THR A 194 3.29 -12.03 19.23
CA THR A 194 1.96 -12.64 19.44
C THR A 194 1.99 -14.17 19.44
N ASP A 195 3.13 -14.77 19.07
CA ASP A 195 3.27 -16.22 18.88
C ASP A 195 3.71 -16.98 20.14
N ARG A 196 3.49 -18.31 20.13
CA ARG A 196 4.09 -19.22 21.11
C ARG A 196 5.60 -19.25 20.92
N LEU A 197 6.33 -19.01 22.00
CA LEU A 197 7.78 -19.05 22.02
C LEU A 197 8.31 -20.45 21.72
N GLY A 198 9.23 -20.53 20.78
CA GLY A 198 10.00 -21.75 20.51
C GLY A 198 11.11 -21.98 21.53
N GLU A 199 12.06 -22.83 21.16
CA GLU A 199 13.25 -23.13 21.97
C GLU A 199 14.07 -21.86 22.27
N ARG A 200 14.54 -21.73 23.51
CA ARG A 200 15.36 -20.61 23.93
C ARG A 200 16.82 -20.88 23.57
N THR A 201 17.36 -20.11 22.64
CA THR A 201 18.75 -20.28 22.16
C THR A 201 19.69 -19.21 22.72
N LEU A 202 19.13 -18.12 23.25
CA LEU A 202 19.87 -17.02 23.85
C LEU A 202 19.26 -16.66 25.22
N ASP A 203 20.13 -16.33 26.18
CA ASP A 203 19.75 -15.97 27.54
C ASP A 203 20.60 -14.81 28.03
N ASP A 204 20.33 -13.62 27.51
CA ASP A 204 21.00 -12.38 27.92
C ASP A 204 20.16 -11.14 27.54
N THR A 205 20.54 -9.98 28.06
CA THR A 205 19.94 -8.71 27.65
C THR A 205 20.36 -8.35 26.23
N VAL A 206 19.58 -7.47 25.61
CA VAL A 206 19.92 -6.91 24.30
C VAL A 206 21.32 -6.29 24.31
N GLU A 207 21.63 -5.47 25.31
CA GLU A 207 22.91 -4.77 25.43
C GLU A 207 24.07 -5.75 25.56
N GLY A 208 23.90 -6.81 26.37
CA GLY A 208 24.89 -7.86 26.53
C GLY A 208 25.21 -8.59 25.22
N LEU A 209 24.19 -8.90 24.41
CA LEU A 209 24.38 -9.55 23.11
C LEU A 209 24.93 -8.61 22.04
N LEU A 210 24.53 -7.34 22.02
CA LEU A 210 25.09 -6.34 21.10
C LEU A 210 26.59 -6.17 21.37
N MET A 211 27.01 -6.08 22.62
CA MET A 211 28.43 -5.98 22.98
C MET A 211 29.21 -7.24 22.59
N ARG A 212 28.68 -8.44 22.88
CA ARG A 212 29.33 -9.71 22.51
C ARG A 212 29.41 -9.93 21.00
N SER A 213 28.37 -9.56 20.26
CA SER A 213 28.38 -9.70 18.79
C SER A 213 29.30 -8.70 18.10
N ALA A 214 29.49 -7.49 18.64
CA ALA A 214 30.48 -6.54 18.14
C ALA A 214 31.91 -7.08 18.29
N GLN A 215 32.22 -7.73 19.42
CA GLN A 215 33.54 -8.36 19.64
C GLN A 215 33.84 -9.44 18.61
N ILE A 216 32.85 -10.30 18.32
CA ILE A 216 32.98 -11.36 17.31
C ILE A 216 33.27 -10.77 15.92
N LEU A 217 32.64 -9.66 15.55
CA LEU A 217 32.88 -8.99 14.27
C LEU A 217 34.26 -8.33 14.18
N ASP A 218 34.72 -7.71 15.26
CA ASP A 218 36.06 -7.11 15.31
C ASP A 218 37.17 -8.17 15.23
N GLU A 219 36.97 -9.33 15.87
CA GLU A 219 37.86 -10.48 15.77
C GLU A 219 37.90 -11.04 14.33
N ASP A 220 36.73 -11.24 13.73
CA ASP A 220 36.57 -11.72 12.35
C ASP A 220 37.11 -10.76 11.28
N ALA A 221 37.05 -9.44 11.51
CA ALA A 221 37.57 -8.41 10.60
C ALA A 221 39.11 -8.35 10.67
N ARG A 222 39.68 -8.51 11.87
CA ARG A 222 41.13 -8.60 12.06
C ARG A 222 41.72 -9.85 11.40
N ASP A 223 41.03 -10.98 11.49
CA ASP A 223 41.46 -12.22 10.83
C ASP A 223 41.39 -12.13 9.28
N ARG A 224 40.53 -11.26 8.74
CA ARG A 224 40.41 -10.97 7.29
C ARG A 224 41.32 -9.84 6.79
N GLY A 225 42.07 -9.17 7.68
CA GLY A 225 42.97 -8.07 7.33
C GLY A 225 42.24 -6.78 6.90
N GLU A 226 40.99 -6.60 7.30
CA GLU A 226 40.21 -5.37 7.05
C GLU A 226 40.48 -4.35 8.18
N GLU A 227 40.73 -3.08 7.84
CA GLU A 227 40.92 -2.06 8.88
C GLU A 227 39.63 -1.86 9.71
N PRO A 228 39.72 -1.66 11.03
CA PRO A 228 38.54 -1.55 11.89
C PRO A 228 37.73 -0.30 11.52
N GLY A 229 36.58 -0.51 10.87
CA GLY A 229 35.63 0.55 10.54
C GLY A 229 34.94 1.06 11.80
N PHE A 230 35.49 2.10 12.41
CA PHE A 230 34.91 2.78 13.57
C PHE A 230 33.45 3.17 13.31
N PHE A 231 32.62 2.87 14.32
CA PHE A 231 31.19 3.08 14.41
C PHE A 231 30.76 4.51 14.09
N GLU A 232 30.09 4.71 12.95
CA GLU A 232 29.36 5.94 12.66
C GLU A 232 27.85 5.69 12.76
N HIS A 233 27.38 5.43 13.98
CA HIS A 233 25.97 5.62 14.35
C HIS A 233 25.89 6.79 15.34
N ALA A 234 26.36 7.96 14.91
CA ALA A 234 26.23 9.20 15.64
C ALA A 234 25.29 10.13 14.88
N LEU A 235 24.04 10.21 15.34
CA LEU A 235 23.19 11.41 15.32
C LEU A 235 23.27 12.27 14.04
N ARG A 236 22.64 11.83 12.96
CA ARG A 236 22.18 12.78 11.92
C ARG A 236 20.91 13.47 12.39
N TYR A 237 21.03 14.41 13.34
CA TYR A 237 20.15 15.57 13.30
C TYR A 237 20.56 16.38 12.08
N SER A 238 19.62 16.62 11.16
CA SER A 238 19.82 17.59 10.09
C SER A 238 19.94 18.97 10.73
N SER A 239 21.17 19.41 11.00
CA SER A 239 21.49 20.82 11.25
C SER A 239 21.86 21.46 9.92
N ALA A 240 20.88 21.59 9.02
CA ALA A 240 21.01 22.55 7.94
C ALA A 240 20.79 23.94 8.55
N PRO A 241 21.76 24.87 8.49
CA PRO A 241 21.50 26.26 8.88
C PRO A 241 20.44 26.84 7.92
N PRO A 242 19.54 27.71 8.40
CA PRO A 242 18.60 28.39 7.52
C PRO A 242 19.39 29.24 6.51
N PRO A 243 18.96 29.30 5.24
CA PRO A 243 19.63 30.12 4.25
C PRO A 243 19.53 31.59 4.65
N GLU A 244 20.68 32.25 4.79
CA GLU A 244 20.79 33.70 4.90
C GLU A 244 20.42 34.34 3.56
N GLY A 245 19.19 34.86 3.49
CA GLY A 245 18.71 35.68 2.37
C GLY A 245 18.47 37.10 2.86
N THR A 246 19.26 38.03 2.34
CA THR A 246 19.14 39.48 2.55
C THR A 246 17.73 39.98 2.26
N MET A 247 17.17 40.79 3.17
CA MET A 247 15.98 41.57 2.91
C MET A 247 16.30 42.60 1.82
N GLU A 248 15.81 42.37 0.61
CA GLU A 248 15.53 43.45 -0.33
C GLU A 248 14.02 43.55 -0.53
N ASP A 249 13.58 44.79 -0.38
CA ASP A 249 12.25 45.33 -0.35
C ASP A 249 11.68 45.27 -1.78
N ASP A 250 10.79 44.32 -2.06
CA ASP A 250 10.00 44.36 -3.29
C ASP A 250 8.55 43.98 -3.02
N ALA A 251 7.69 44.93 -3.33
CA ALA A 251 6.29 44.99 -2.92
C ALA A 251 5.46 43.80 -3.42
N LEU A 252 4.68 43.22 -2.52
CA LEU A 252 3.61 42.25 -2.80
C LEU A 252 2.64 42.77 -3.87
N ARG A 253 2.79 42.29 -5.10
CA ARG A 253 1.70 42.16 -6.07
C ARG A 253 1.22 40.71 -6.03
N LEU A 254 0.03 40.50 -5.49
CA LEU A 254 -0.70 39.24 -5.63
C LEU A 254 -1.22 39.15 -7.06
N GLU A 255 -0.53 38.39 -7.92
CA GLU A 255 -1.10 37.93 -9.18
C GLU A 255 -1.98 36.70 -8.88
N GLU A 256 -3.25 36.76 -9.27
CA GLU A 256 -4.16 35.61 -9.19
C GLU A 256 -3.58 34.46 -10.06
N PRO A 257 -3.50 33.22 -9.54
CA PRO A 257 -2.85 32.14 -10.27
C PRO A 257 -3.64 31.84 -11.55
N THR A 258 -3.00 32.10 -12.69
CA THR A 258 -3.57 31.77 -14.00
C THR A 258 -3.43 30.26 -14.19
N MET A 259 -4.55 29.55 -14.09
CA MET A 259 -4.57 28.10 -14.23
C MET A 259 -4.09 27.68 -15.62
N THR A 260 -3.18 26.71 -15.66
CA THR A 260 -2.60 26.24 -16.92
C THR A 260 -3.62 25.40 -17.71
N LEU A 261 -3.43 25.30 -19.04
CA LEU A 261 -4.27 24.47 -19.91
C LEU A 261 -4.20 22.97 -19.53
N GLU A 262 -3.06 22.54 -18.98
CA GLU A 262 -2.82 21.16 -18.53
C GLU A 262 -3.61 20.87 -17.25
N GLU A 263 -3.62 21.79 -16.28
CA GLU A 263 -4.46 21.68 -15.08
C GLU A 263 -5.97 21.74 -15.40
N ALA A 264 -6.35 22.49 -16.44
CA ALA A 264 -7.73 22.54 -16.91
C ALA A 264 -8.17 21.21 -17.52
N PHE A 265 -7.31 20.62 -18.34
CA PHE A 265 -7.53 19.32 -18.93
C PHE A 265 -7.72 18.24 -17.85
N ASP A 266 -6.78 18.14 -16.90
CA ASP A 266 -6.83 17.10 -15.87
C ASP A 266 -8.08 17.22 -15.00
N ARG A 267 -8.48 18.45 -14.66
CA ARG A 267 -9.71 18.68 -13.89
C ARG A 267 -10.96 18.22 -14.63
N HIS A 268 -11.10 18.57 -15.91
CA HIS A 268 -12.27 18.18 -16.70
C HIS A 268 -12.30 16.68 -16.99
N LEU A 269 -11.13 16.07 -17.21
CA LEU A 269 -11.01 14.62 -17.36
C LEU A 269 -11.46 13.89 -16.08
N ASP A 270 -11.03 14.36 -14.92
CA ASP A 270 -11.39 13.76 -13.63
C ASP A 270 -12.86 13.96 -13.30
N ALA A 271 -13.41 15.15 -13.56
CA ALA A 271 -14.83 15.44 -13.40
C ALA A 271 -15.71 14.57 -14.32
N GLY A 272 -15.31 14.37 -15.57
CA GLY A 272 -16.04 13.51 -16.52
C GLY A 272 -16.04 12.04 -16.11
N VAL A 273 -14.90 11.54 -15.61
CA VAL A 273 -14.83 10.18 -15.06
C VAL A 273 -15.68 10.05 -13.80
N ALA A 274 -15.66 11.04 -12.91
CA ALA A 274 -16.49 11.04 -11.71
C ALA A 274 -17.99 11.01 -12.05
N ALA A 275 -18.42 11.79 -13.04
CA ALA A 275 -19.82 11.82 -13.49
C ALA A 275 -20.27 10.47 -14.08
N LEU A 276 -19.42 9.76 -14.85
CA LEU A 276 -19.71 8.40 -15.32
C LEU A 276 -19.98 7.43 -14.16
N LEU A 277 -19.19 7.52 -13.08
CA LEU A 277 -19.35 6.66 -11.90
C LEU A 277 -20.66 6.94 -11.15
N LEU A 278 -21.16 8.19 -11.23
CA LEU A 278 -22.44 8.60 -10.67
C LEU A 278 -23.63 8.31 -11.61
N LYS A 279 -23.40 7.68 -12.78
CA LYS A 279 -24.38 7.50 -13.86
C LYS A 279 -24.97 8.83 -14.38
N ASP A 280 -24.26 9.93 -14.16
CA ASP A 280 -24.57 11.23 -14.76
C ASP A 280 -23.90 11.32 -16.14
N TYR A 281 -24.51 10.65 -17.12
CA TYR A 281 -23.97 10.57 -18.48
C TYR A 281 -23.98 11.92 -19.20
N ALA A 282 -24.91 12.82 -18.86
CA ALA A 282 -24.98 14.17 -19.41
C ALA A 282 -23.90 15.10 -18.83
N GLY A 283 -23.66 15.02 -17.53
CA GLY A 283 -22.52 15.68 -16.88
C GLY A 283 -21.19 15.16 -17.41
N ALA A 284 -21.06 13.84 -17.55
CA ALA A 284 -19.86 13.21 -18.10
C ALA A 284 -19.57 13.69 -19.53
N TRP A 285 -20.59 13.80 -20.38
CA TRP A 285 -20.44 14.35 -21.73
C TRP A 285 -19.85 15.76 -21.70
N THR A 286 -20.44 16.64 -20.89
CA THR A 286 -20.06 18.05 -20.80
C THR A 286 -18.60 18.21 -20.36
N GLU A 287 -18.17 17.42 -19.38
CA GLU A 287 -16.81 17.46 -18.85
C GLU A 287 -15.78 16.88 -19.84
N PHE A 288 -16.12 15.80 -20.57
CA PHE A 288 -15.23 15.29 -21.62
C PHE A 288 -15.13 16.22 -22.82
N GLU A 289 -16.20 16.94 -23.18
CA GLU A 289 -16.14 17.96 -24.22
C GLU A 289 -15.24 19.15 -23.81
N ALA A 290 -15.30 19.56 -22.54
CA ALA A 290 -14.39 20.55 -21.98
C ALA A 290 -12.93 20.07 -21.92
N ALA A 291 -12.70 18.78 -21.62
CA ALA A 291 -11.37 18.17 -21.68
C ALA A 291 -10.82 18.10 -23.12
N GLU A 292 -11.65 17.73 -24.10
CA GLU A 292 -11.27 17.71 -25.52
C GLU A 292 -10.92 19.13 -26.02
N ALA A 293 -11.63 20.15 -25.57
CA ALA A 293 -11.33 21.54 -25.90
C ALA A 293 -10.00 22.02 -25.29
N ALA A 294 -9.64 21.54 -24.09
CA ALA A 294 -8.38 21.86 -23.43
C ALA A 294 -7.17 21.13 -24.04
N CYS A 295 -7.34 19.87 -24.47
CA CYS A 295 -6.31 19.08 -25.14
C CYS A 295 -6.92 18.21 -26.27
N PRO A 296 -6.97 18.74 -27.51
CA PRO A 296 -7.56 18.03 -28.64
C PRO A 296 -6.79 16.76 -29.02
N GLY A 297 -7.50 15.70 -29.36
CA GLY A 297 -6.92 14.44 -29.87
C GLY A 297 -6.46 13.47 -28.78
N ASN A 298 -6.87 13.67 -27.52
CA ASN A 298 -6.59 12.70 -26.46
C ASN A 298 -7.40 11.42 -26.66
N ALA A 299 -6.71 10.28 -26.86
CA ALA A 299 -7.34 9.00 -27.14
C ALA A 299 -8.34 8.54 -26.06
N SER A 300 -8.12 8.90 -24.79
CA SER A 300 -9.01 8.52 -23.69
C SER A 300 -10.30 9.33 -23.70
N VAL A 301 -10.22 10.63 -23.97
CA VAL A 301 -11.39 11.53 -24.06
C VAL A 301 -12.24 11.16 -25.28
N ALA A 302 -11.61 11.00 -26.44
CA ALA A 302 -12.28 10.57 -27.67
C ALA A 302 -13.00 9.21 -27.51
N ALA A 303 -12.36 8.24 -26.85
CA ALA A 303 -12.97 6.93 -26.60
C ALA A 303 -14.17 7.00 -25.64
N ASN A 304 -14.14 7.90 -24.64
CA ASN A 304 -15.26 8.07 -23.72
C ASN A 304 -16.43 8.82 -24.38
N LEU A 305 -16.16 9.85 -25.17
CA LEU A 305 -17.18 10.55 -25.98
C LEU A 305 -17.85 9.62 -26.99
N ALA A 306 -17.10 8.73 -27.65
CA ALA A 306 -17.65 7.74 -28.57
C ALA A 306 -18.63 6.78 -27.88
N ARG A 307 -18.28 6.26 -26.69
CA ARG A 307 -19.16 5.38 -25.91
C ARG A 307 -20.41 6.09 -25.39
N LEU A 308 -20.27 7.33 -24.93
CA LEU A 308 -21.43 8.13 -24.52
C LEU A 308 -22.39 8.39 -25.69
N ARG A 309 -21.85 8.57 -26.90
CA ARG A 309 -22.65 8.67 -28.13
C ARG A 309 -23.40 7.38 -28.46
N GLU A 310 -22.78 6.21 -28.27
CA GLU A 310 -23.47 4.92 -28.41
C GLU A 310 -24.61 4.75 -27.41
N LEU A 311 -24.51 5.38 -26.23
CA LEU A 311 -25.56 5.43 -25.20
C LEU A 311 -26.61 6.53 -25.46
N GLY A 312 -26.51 7.28 -26.57
CA GLY A 312 -27.48 8.30 -26.97
C GLY A 312 -27.19 9.71 -26.45
N TYR A 313 -26.04 9.96 -25.83
CA TYR A 313 -25.65 11.28 -25.32
C TYR A 313 -24.74 12.01 -26.32
N GLY A 314 -25.01 13.30 -26.57
CA GLY A 314 -24.22 14.15 -27.47
C GLY A 314 -25.07 15.15 -28.27
N PRO A 315 -24.46 15.94 -29.18
CA PRO A 315 -25.14 17.07 -29.87
C PRO A 315 -26.32 16.65 -30.77
N GLU A 316 -26.46 15.36 -31.10
CA GLU A 316 -27.61 14.82 -31.85
C GLU A 316 -28.62 14.05 -30.96
N GLY A 317 -28.33 13.89 -29.67
CA GLY A 317 -29.15 13.22 -28.66
C GLY A 317 -29.89 14.21 -27.77
N GLY A 318 -30.67 15.11 -28.38
CA GLY A 318 -31.61 15.94 -27.65
C GLY A 318 -32.79 15.11 -27.15
N ASP A 319 -32.92 15.01 -25.84
CA ASP A 319 -34.17 14.82 -25.10
C ASP A 319 -35.02 13.58 -25.51
N ARG A 320 -34.78 12.45 -24.84
CA ARG A 320 -35.79 11.39 -24.63
C ARG A 320 -35.62 10.71 -23.28
#